data_AF-A0A7J4DTS0-F1
#
_entry.id   AF-A0A7J4DTS0-F1
#
_cell.length_a   1.000
_cell.length_b   1.000
_cell.length_c   1.000
_cell.angle_alpha   90.00
_cell.angle_beta   90.00
_cell.angle_gamma   90.00
#
_symmetry.space_group_name_H-M   'P 1'
#
loop_
_entity.id
_entity.type
_entity.pdbx_description
1 polymer ?
#
loop_
_entity_poly.entity_id
_entity_poly.type
_entity_poly.pdbx_seq_one_letter_code
_entity_poly.pdbx_strand_id
1 'polypeptide(L)' 'MGTHIVKREQHQIGKYKVTLMYDKNGKVIGALIEGPRMTRPVYIAVIEKTKLKLPKQVAKFLQKHGFSIES' A
#
# COMPACT_ATOMS: atom_id res chain seq x y z
N MET A 1 8.17 -5.97 -20.39
CA MET A 1 8.10 -4.52 -20.05
C MET A 1 8.19 -4.38 -18.54
N GLY A 2 9.25 -3.78 -18.02
CA GLY A 2 9.46 -3.64 -16.57
C GLY A 2 8.52 -2.60 -15.96
N THR A 3 7.91 -2.94 -14.82
CA THR A 3 7.17 -1.98 -13.97
C THR A 3 8.16 -1.07 -13.27
N HIS A 4 8.43 0.10 -13.88
CA HIS A 4 9.24 1.15 -13.25
C HIS A 4 8.37 2.02 -12.34
N ILE A 5 8.76 2.16 -11.07
CA ILE A 5 8.15 3.11 -10.14
C ILE A 5 8.63 4.50 -10.52
N VAL A 6 7.72 5.39 -10.90
CA VAL A 6 8.06 6.76 -11.30
C VAL A 6 7.70 7.80 -10.24
N LYS A 7 6.74 7.48 -9.37
CA LYS A 7 6.25 8.39 -8.33
C LYS A 7 5.96 7.62 -7.05
N ARG A 8 6.26 8.27 -5.92
CA ARG A 8 5.91 7.81 -4.58
C ARG A 8 5.08 8.89 -3.90
N GLU A 9 3.98 8.50 -3.27
CA GLU A 9 3.08 9.42 -2.57
C GLU A 9 2.79 8.90 -1.17
N GLN A 10 3.09 9.72 -0.16
CA GLN A 10 2.97 9.33 1.23
C GLN A 10 1.66 9.82 1.83
N HIS A 11 0.98 8.94 2.55
CA HIS A 11 -0.25 9.20 3.27
C HIS A 11 -0.12 8.75 4.73
N GLN A 12 -0.49 9.62 5.65
CA GLN A 12 -0.59 9.29 7.06
C GLN A 12 -2.03 8.88 7.38
N ILE A 13 -2.23 7.64 7.83
CA ILE A 13 -3.54 7.10 8.24
C ILE A 13 -3.44 6.67 9.70
N GLY A 14 -3.89 7.55 10.59
CA GLY A 14 -3.72 7.38 12.03
C GLY A 14 -2.23 7.27 12.38
N LYS A 15 -1.82 6.16 13.02
CA LYS A 15 -0.41 5.88 13.34
C LYS A 15 0.37 5.16 12.23
N TYR A 16 -0.26 4.90 11.08
CA TYR A 16 0.38 4.21 9.96
C TYR A 16 0.78 5.19 8.88
N LYS A 17 1.97 4.96 8.31
CA LYS A 17 2.46 5.66 7.12
C LYS A 17 2.33 4.70 5.94
N VAL A 18 1.61 5.13 4.90
CA VAL A 18 1.40 4.36 3.67
C VAL A 18 2.01 5.13 2.52
N THR A 19 3.00 4.56 1.85
CA THR A 19 3.61 5.12 0.65
C THR A 19 3.12 4.36 -0.57
N LEU A 20 2.27 4.99 -1.37
CA LEU A 20 1.80 4.46 -2.64
C LEU A 20 2.88 4.64 -3.70
N MET A 21 3.06 3.62 -4.53
CA MET A 21 3.99 3.60 -5.65
C MET A 21 3.21 3.53 -6.96
N TYR A 22 3.54 4.43 -7.89
CA TYR A 22 2.84 4.58 -9.15
C TYR A 22 3.74 4.22 -10.33
N ASP A 23 3.12 3.64 -11.36
CA ASP A 23 3.75 3.47 -12.66
C ASP A 23 3.72 4.78 -13.47
N LYS A 24 4.37 4.75 -14.65
CA LYS A 24 4.41 5.86 -15.61
C LYS A 24 3.04 6.34 -16.10
N ASN A 25 2.00 5.53 -15.96
CA ASN A 25 0.64 5.85 -16.37
C ASN A 25 -0.20 6.44 -15.21
N GLY A 26 0.41 6.66 -14.03
CA GLY A 26 -0.28 7.14 -12.85
C GLY A 26 -1.13 6.07 -12.14
N LYS A 27 -0.92 4.79 -12.46
CA LYS A 27 -1.60 3.68 -11.79
C LYS A 27 -0.82 3.23 -10.57
N VAL A 28 -1.50 2.99 -9.46
CA VAL A 28 -0.89 2.42 -8.26
C VAL A 28 -0.50 0.96 -8.53
N ILE A 29 0.76 0.62 -8.27
CA ILE A 29 1.31 -0.73 -8.48
C ILE A 29 1.70 -1.42 -7.16
N GLY A 30 1.95 -0.64 -6.11
CA GLY A 30 2.27 -1.18 -4.79
C GLY A 30 2.17 -0.15 -3.69
N ALA A 31 2.23 -0.61 -2.45
CA ALA A 31 2.23 0.23 -1.26
C ALA A 31 3.27 -0.27 -0.26
N LEU A 32 3.98 0.66 0.37
CA LEU A 32 4.82 0.40 1.54
C LEU A 32 4.07 0.86 2.78
N ILE A 33 3.91 -0.03 3.76
CA ILE A 33 3.16 0.24 4.98
C ILE A 33 4.11 0.17 6.16
N GLU A 34 4.09 1.20 6.99
CA GLU A 34 4.85 1.29 8.22
C GLU A 34 3.92 1.69 9.37
N GLY A 35 4.16 1.15 10.56
CA GLY A 35 3.35 1.50 11.72
C GLY A 35 3.72 0.73 12.98
N PRO A 36 3.10 1.08 14.12
CA PRO A 36 3.51 0.61 15.44
C PRO A 36 3.34 -0.89 15.69
N ARG A 37 2.54 -1.59 14.87
CA ARG A 37 2.33 -3.05 14.97
C ARG A 37 3.15 -3.83 13.95
N MET A 38 4.10 -3.17 13.27
CA MET A 38 4.97 -3.76 12.28
C MET A 38 6.41 -3.60 12.74
N THR A 39 7.15 -4.71 12.81
CA THR A 39 8.58 -4.68 13.16
C THR A 39 9.45 -4.11 12.04
N ARG A 40 8.92 -4.10 10.82
CA ARG A 40 9.57 -3.56 9.61
C ARG A 40 8.52 -3.07 8.61
N PRO A 41 8.90 -2.16 7.70
CA PRO A 41 8.05 -1.78 6.58
C PRO A 41 7.60 -3.00 5.77
N VAL A 42 6.31 -3.07 5.44
CA VAL A 42 5.75 -4.15 4.62
C VAL A 42 5.39 -3.60 3.24
N TYR A 43 6.01 -4.17 2.21
CA TYR A 43 5.64 -3.92 0.83
C TYR A 43 4.50 -4.85 0.41
N ILE A 44 3.49 -4.30 -0.25
CA ILE A 44 2.41 -5.07 -0.88
C ILE A 44 2.26 -4.64 -2.35
N ALA A 45 2.09 -5.59 -3.24
CA ALA A 45 1.77 -5.34 -4.65
C ALA A 45 0.25 -5.32 -4.87
N VAL A 46 -0.24 -4.48 -5.78
CA VAL A 46 -1.69 -4.37 -6.03
C VAL A 46 -2.29 -5.66 -6.64
N ILE A 47 -1.47 -6.41 -7.36
CA ILE A 47 -1.86 -7.65 -8.05
C ILE A 47 -1.97 -8.85 -7.12
N GLU A 48 -1.38 -8.77 -5.92
CA GLU A 48 -1.33 -9.88 -4.98
C GLU A 48 -2.45 -9.76 -3.94
N LYS A 49 -3.18 -10.85 -3.71
CA LYS A 49 -4.03 -10.94 -2.53
C LYS A 49 -3.16 -11.03 -1.30
N THR A 50 -3.20 -9.98 -0.48
CA THR A 50 -2.40 -9.93 0.74
C THR A 50 -3.29 -10.15 1.95
N LYS A 51 -2.94 -11.15 2.77
CA LYS A 51 -3.53 -11.36 4.10
C LYS A 51 -2.69 -10.63 5.13
N LEU A 52 -3.05 -9.37 5.41
CA LEU A 52 -2.34 -8.53 6.37
C LEU A 52 -3.34 -7.94 7.37
N LYS A 53 -3.10 -8.18 8.66
CA LYS A 53 -3.92 -7.62 9.74
C LYS A 53 -3.64 -6.13 9.89
N LEU A 54 -4.40 -5.33 9.15
CA LEU A 54 -4.35 -3.86 9.20
C LEU A 54 -5.55 -3.29 9.95
N PRO A 55 -5.44 -2.09 10.54
CA PRO A 55 -6.62 -1.37 10.99
C PRO A 55 -7.61 -1.15 9.83
N LYS A 56 -8.91 -1.22 10.12
CA LYS A 56 -9.98 -1.05 9.12
C LYS A 56 -9.81 0.19 8.24
N GLN A 57 -9.33 1.30 8.81
CA GLN A 57 -9.13 2.55 8.06
C GLN A 57 -8.01 2.43 7.02
N VAL A 58 -6.90 1.76 7.36
CA VAL A 58 -5.77 1.53 6.45
C VAL A 58 -6.17 0.54 5.36
N ALA A 59 -6.85 -0.55 5.72
CA ALA A 59 -7.36 -1.51 4.75
C ALA A 59 -8.34 -0.86 3.75
N LYS A 60 -9.30 -0.05 4.23
CA LYS A 60 -10.23 0.70 3.37
C LYS A 60 -9.50 1.69 2.46
N PHE A 61 -8.49 2.38 2.96
CA PHE A 61 -7.68 3.30 2.16
C PHE A 61 -7.02 2.54 1.00
N LEU A 62 -6.35 1.41 1.28
CA LEU A 62 -5.70 0.60 0.26
C LEU A 62 -6.72 -0.01 -0.72
N GLN A 63 -7.88 -0.48 -0.26
CA GLN A 63 -8.94 -0.99 -1.14
C GLN A 63 -9.44 0.06 -2.14
N LYS A 64 -9.54 1.35 -1.75
CA LYS A 64 -9.87 2.45 -2.68
C LYS A 64 -8.84 2.63 -3.80
N HIS A 65 -7.59 2.23 -3.56
CA HIS A 65 -6.50 2.26 -4.53
C HIS A 65 -6.30 0.92 -5.28
N GLY A 66 -7.26 -0.01 -5.16
CA GLY A 66 -7.28 -1.25 -5.93
C GLY A 66 -6.63 -2.46 -5.26
N PHE A 67 -6.15 -2.34 -4.02
CA PHE A 67 -5.55 -3.47 -3.30
C PHE A 67 -6.61 -4.45 -2.79
N SER A 68 -6.37 -5.74 -3.02
CA SER A 68 -7.21 -6.82 -2.46
C SER A 68 -6.64 -7.28 -1.12
N ILE A 69 -7.11 -6.65 -0.04
CA ILE A 69 -6.69 -6.95 1.34
C ILE A 69 -7.78 -7.73 2.06
N GLU A 70 -7.45 -8.95 2.47
CA GLU A 70 -8.27 -9.74 3.38
C GLU A 70 -7.91 -9.36 4.83
N SER A 71 -8.86 -8.69 5.50
CA SER A 71 -8.73 -8.20 6.89
C SER A 71 -9.26 -9.19 7.91
#